data_AF-A0A9Q8E807-F1
#
_entry.id   AF-A0A9Q8E807-F1
#
_cell.length_a   1.000
_cell.length_b   1.000
_cell.length_c   1.000
_cell.angle_alpha   90.00
_cell.angle_beta   90.00
_cell.angle_gamma   90.00
#
_symmetry.space_group_name_H-M   'P 1'
#
loop_
_entity.id
_entity.type
_entity.pdbx_description
1 polymer ?
#
loop_
_entity_poly.entity_id
_entity_poly.type
_entity_poly.pdbx_seq_one_letter_code
_entity_poly.pdbx_strand_id
1 'polypeptide(L)'
;MAQTMSIDEVLQHVRKASPFIEGITVSGGEATTQLPFIVALFSAIKTDPQLQHLTCMVDSNGMLSETGWQKLLPVCDGVMLDLKAWDSACHRQLTGRDNTLIKQSITFLSGQGKLAELRLLVIPGQVDYLQHIDALAAFIKRSGDVPVRLNAFHAHGVYGEAKDWPSATPEDVEHLAQRLRERGVDNLIFPALYL
;
A
#
# COMPACT_ATOMS: atom_id res chain seq x y z
N MET A 1 -23.58 2.99 1.85
CA MET A 1 -23.92 2.63 0.45
C MET A 1 -22.87 3.23 -0.46
N ALA A 2 -22.49 2.54 -1.54
CA ALA A 2 -21.61 3.10 -2.55
C ALA A 2 -22.35 4.19 -3.36
N GLN A 3 -21.61 5.23 -3.78
CA GLN A 3 -22.13 6.32 -4.61
C GLN A 3 -21.30 6.39 -5.89
N THR A 4 -21.96 6.62 -7.02
CA THR A 4 -21.30 6.93 -8.29
C THR A 4 -21.08 8.43 -8.36
N MET A 5 -19.84 8.84 -8.64
CA MET A 5 -19.47 10.25 -8.79
C MET A 5 -18.69 10.43 -10.08
N SER A 6 -18.96 11.54 -10.75
CA SER A 6 -18.15 12.08 -11.83
C SER A 6 -16.85 12.68 -11.31
N ILE A 7 -15.90 12.91 -12.23
CA ILE A 7 -14.65 13.61 -11.90
C ILE A 7 -14.95 15.00 -11.34
N ASP A 8 -15.88 15.74 -11.93
CA ASP A 8 -16.22 17.10 -11.49
C ASP A 8 -16.80 17.14 -10.08
N GLU A 9 -17.65 16.18 -9.72
CA GLU A 9 -18.18 16.07 -8.36
C GLU A 9 -17.05 15.82 -7.37
N VAL A 10 -16.13 14.88 -7.66
CA VAL A 10 -14.97 14.64 -6.79
C VAL A 10 -14.09 15.88 -6.68
N LEU A 11 -13.80 16.57 -7.78
CA LEU A 11 -13.00 17.80 -7.77
C LEU A 11 -13.67 18.91 -6.95
N GLN A 12 -15.01 19.03 -6.95
CA GLN A 12 -15.71 19.98 -6.09
C GLN A 12 -15.49 19.66 -4.60
N HIS A 13 -15.47 18.39 -4.21
CA HIS A 13 -15.14 18.00 -2.84
C HIS A 13 -13.68 18.30 -2.51
N VAL A 14 -12.75 17.98 -3.42
CA VAL A 14 -11.31 18.27 -3.24
C VAL A 14 -11.07 19.78 -3.09
N ARG A 15 -11.68 20.64 -3.91
CA ARG A 15 -11.54 22.11 -3.79
C ARG A 15 -12.04 22.66 -2.45
N LYS A 16 -13.09 22.08 -1.88
CA LYS A 16 -13.57 22.47 -0.54
C LYS A 16 -12.58 22.11 0.55
N ALA A 17 -11.88 20.98 0.39
CA ALA A 17 -10.92 20.47 1.36
C ALA A 17 -9.50 21.01 1.15
N SER A 18 -9.15 21.50 -0.04
CA SER A 18 -7.78 21.86 -0.42
C SER A 18 -7.07 22.84 0.55
N PRO A 19 -7.73 23.79 1.24
CA PRO A 19 -7.05 24.62 2.23
C PRO A 19 -6.53 23.86 3.46
N PHE A 20 -6.95 22.61 3.66
CA PHE A 20 -6.69 21.80 4.86
C PHE A 20 -5.89 20.51 4.57
N ILE A 21 -5.54 20.25 3.31
CA ILE A 21 -4.86 19.01 2.88
C ILE A 21 -3.67 19.35 1.98
N GLU A 22 -2.64 18.50 2.01
CA GLU A 22 -1.46 18.62 1.14
C GLU A 22 -1.51 17.66 -0.05
N GLY A 23 -2.49 16.75 -0.07
CA GLY A 23 -2.62 15.73 -1.08
C GLY A 23 -3.90 14.93 -0.97
N ILE A 24 -4.11 14.08 -1.96
CA ILE A 24 -5.17 13.07 -1.99
C ILE A 24 -4.56 11.68 -2.14
N THR A 25 -5.24 10.69 -1.56
CA THR A 25 -4.95 9.27 -1.77
C THR A 25 -6.22 8.57 -2.25
N VAL A 26 -6.14 7.83 -3.35
CA VAL A 26 -7.24 6.96 -3.81
C VAL A 26 -6.98 5.55 -3.28
N SER A 27 -7.87 5.08 -2.42
CA SER A 27 -7.81 3.80 -1.69
C SER A 27 -9.18 3.09 -1.74
N GLY A 28 -9.55 2.34 -0.69
CA GLY A 28 -10.85 1.68 -0.51
C GLY A 28 -10.75 0.16 -0.64
N GLY A 29 -11.35 -0.39 -1.70
CA GLY A 29 -11.09 -1.77 -2.11
C GLY A 29 -9.76 -1.85 -2.88
N GLU A 30 -9.76 -2.50 -4.04
CA GLU A 30 -8.64 -2.36 -4.97
C GLU A 30 -8.87 -1.18 -5.92
N ALA A 31 -8.26 -0.04 -5.59
CA ALA A 31 -8.49 1.23 -6.29
C ALA A 31 -8.18 1.13 -7.79
N THR A 32 -7.12 0.41 -8.16
CA THR A 32 -6.66 0.33 -9.56
C THR A 32 -7.60 -0.44 -10.49
N THR A 33 -8.64 -1.10 -9.96
CA THR A 33 -9.75 -1.63 -10.77
C THR A 33 -10.49 -0.53 -11.53
N GLN A 34 -10.43 0.72 -11.06
CA GLN A 34 -10.99 1.90 -11.71
C GLN A 34 -9.91 2.79 -12.34
N LEU A 35 -8.84 2.19 -12.89
CA LEU A 35 -7.68 2.90 -13.44
C LEU A 35 -8.05 4.09 -14.36
N PRO A 36 -8.99 3.99 -15.33
CA PRO A 36 -9.34 5.13 -16.18
C PRO A 36 -9.83 6.35 -15.38
N PHE A 37 -10.59 6.12 -14.31
CA PHE A 37 -11.09 7.18 -13.43
C PHE A 37 -9.95 7.82 -12.65
N ILE A 38 -9.04 7.01 -12.07
CA ILE A 38 -7.89 7.53 -11.31
C ILE A 38 -7.01 8.40 -12.20
N VAL A 39 -6.68 7.92 -13.41
CA VAL A 39 -5.87 8.69 -14.37
C VAL A 39 -6.55 10.01 -14.72
N ALA A 40 -7.85 10.01 -15.00
CA ALA A 40 -8.59 11.23 -15.32
C ALA A 40 -8.63 12.20 -14.12
N LEU A 41 -8.87 11.70 -12.91
CA LEU A 41 -8.93 12.51 -11.69
C LEU A 41 -7.59 13.19 -11.42
N PHE A 42 -6.50 12.40 -11.44
CA PHE A 42 -5.17 12.93 -11.18
C PHE A 42 -4.71 13.88 -12.28
N SER A 43 -5.00 13.58 -13.55
CA SER A 43 -4.73 14.50 -14.65
C SER A 43 -5.42 15.84 -14.40
N ALA A 44 -6.70 15.83 -14.04
CA ALA A 44 -7.46 17.05 -13.78
C ALA A 44 -6.87 17.84 -12.61
N ILE A 45 -6.49 17.18 -11.50
CA ILE A 45 -5.84 17.84 -10.35
C ILE A 45 -4.51 18.48 -10.76
N LYS A 46 -3.66 17.75 -11.50
CA LYS A 46 -2.34 18.25 -11.92
C LYS A 46 -2.43 19.42 -12.91
N THR A 47 -3.54 19.56 -13.64
CA THR A 47 -3.76 20.69 -14.56
C THR A 47 -4.60 21.83 -13.97
N ASP A 48 -5.23 21.64 -12.80
CA ASP A 48 -6.06 22.66 -12.16
C ASP A 48 -5.17 23.64 -11.37
N PRO A 49 -5.17 24.95 -11.68
CA PRO A 49 -4.31 25.93 -11.01
C PRO A 49 -4.51 26.01 -9.49
N GLN A 50 -5.70 25.67 -8.99
CA GLN A 50 -6.03 25.69 -7.56
C GLN A 50 -5.65 24.39 -6.86
N LEU A 51 -5.44 23.28 -7.58
CA LEU A 51 -5.23 21.96 -6.99
C LEU A 51 -3.87 21.33 -7.35
N GLN A 52 -3.15 21.85 -8.34
CA GLN A 52 -1.89 21.26 -8.82
C GLN A 52 -0.79 21.14 -7.75
N HIS A 53 -0.91 21.89 -6.65
CA HIS A 53 -0.02 21.80 -5.49
C HIS A 53 -0.23 20.52 -4.67
N LEU A 54 -1.37 19.83 -4.83
CA LEU A 54 -1.69 18.61 -4.10
C LEU A 54 -0.91 17.41 -4.65
N THR A 55 -0.41 16.58 -3.76
CA THR A 55 0.13 15.26 -4.13
C THR A 55 -1.01 14.29 -4.46
N CYS A 56 -0.83 13.43 -5.45
CA CYS A 56 -1.77 12.41 -5.91
C CYS A 56 -1.18 11.02 -5.68
N MET A 57 -1.68 10.30 -4.68
CA MET A 57 -1.20 8.96 -4.32
C MET A 57 -2.25 7.88 -4.54
N VAL A 58 -1.79 6.64 -4.78
CA VAL A 58 -2.66 5.46 -4.81
C VAL A 58 -2.27 4.49 -3.72
N ASP A 59 -3.28 3.94 -3.06
CA ASP A 59 -3.15 2.81 -2.15
C ASP A 59 -3.70 1.56 -2.86
N SER A 60 -2.88 0.52 -3.00
CA SER A 60 -3.20 -0.64 -3.83
C SER A 60 -2.58 -1.91 -3.30
N ASN A 61 -3.22 -3.05 -3.58
CA ASN A 61 -2.67 -4.37 -3.35
C ASN A 61 -1.54 -4.76 -4.34
N GLY A 62 -1.26 -3.94 -5.36
CA GLY A 62 -0.14 -4.16 -6.27
C GLY A 62 -0.41 -5.09 -7.45
N MET A 63 -1.67 -5.52 -7.68
CA MET A 63 -2.04 -6.45 -8.76
C MET A 63 -2.24 -5.79 -10.13
N LEU A 64 -2.06 -4.47 -10.24
CA LEU A 64 -2.10 -3.80 -11.55
C LEU A 64 -0.91 -4.24 -12.41
N SER A 65 -1.13 -4.42 -13.71
CA SER A 65 -0.05 -4.74 -14.65
C SER A 65 0.95 -3.58 -14.77
N GLU A 66 2.18 -3.89 -15.17
CA GLU A 66 3.19 -2.86 -15.48
C GLU A 66 2.67 -1.82 -16.48
N THR A 67 1.98 -2.25 -17.54
CA THR A 67 1.34 -1.35 -18.51
C THR A 67 0.25 -0.46 -17.89
N GLY A 68 -0.40 -0.93 -16.83
CA GLY A 68 -1.34 -0.13 -16.04
C GLY A 68 -0.60 0.91 -15.20
N TRP A 69 0.47 0.51 -14.51
CA TRP A 69 1.31 1.45 -13.76
C TRP A 69 1.89 2.53 -14.66
N GLN A 70 2.39 2.18 -15.84
CA GLN A 70 2.91 3.12 -16.84
C GLN A 70 1.91 4.22 -17.22
N LYS A 71 0.61 3.91 -17.26
CA LYS A 71 -0.44 4.93 -17.52
C LYS A 71 -0.63 5.89 -16.36
N LEU A 72 -0.32 5.46 -15.14
CA LEU A 72 -0.50 6.22 -13.91
C LEU A 72 0.72 7.06 -13.55
N LEU A 73 1.94 6.60 -13.89
CA LEU A 73 3.22 7.28 -13.59
C LEU A 73 3.23 8.80 -13.88
N PRO A 74 2.69 9.31 -15.03
CA PRO A 74 2.80 10.72 -15.35
C PRO A 74 1.97 11.64 -14.44
N VAL A 75 0.98 11.10 -13.74
CA VAL A 75 -0.01 11.86 -12.97
C VAL A 75 -0.05 11.48 -11.50
N CYS A 76 0.77 10.52 -11.08
CA CYS A 76 0.85 10.01 -9.73
C CYS A 76 2.19 10.36 -9.10
N ASP A 77 2.16 10.87 -7.87
CA ASP A 77 3.36 11.22 -7.12
C ASP A 77 3.93 10.01 -6.39
N GLY A 78 3.08 9.07 -5.97
CA GLY A 78 3.53 7.87 -5.28
C GLY A 78 2.44 6.82 -5.07
N VAL A 79 2.88 5.59 -4.86
CA VAL A 79 2.02 4.43 -4.64
C VAL A 79 2.43 3.75 -3.35
N MET A 80 1.44 3.39 -2.53
CA MET A 80 1.62 2.57 -1.34
C MET A 80 1.16 1.16 -1.69
N LEU A 81 2.04 0.17 -1.51
CA LEU A 81 1.75 -1.22 -1.84
C LEU A 81 1.80 -2.13 -0.62
N ASP A 82 0.85 -3.05 -0.53
CA ASP A 82 0.87 -4.13 0.45
C ASP A 82 1.56 -5.40 -0.08
N LEU A 83 2.50 -5.94 0.68
CA LEU A 83 2.96 -7.32 0.52
C LEU A 83 2.42 -8.14 1.70
N LYS A 84 1.38 -8.94 1.47
CA LYS A 84 0.61 -9.61 2.54
C LYS A 84 1.22 -10.92 3.05
N ALA A 85 2.17 -11.48 2.30
CA ALA A 85 2.98 -12.64 2.65
C ALA A 85 4.15 -12.74 1.66
N TRP A 86 5.24 -13.41 2.07
CA TRP A 86 6.40 -13.64 1.23
C TRP A 86 6.20 -14.78 0.24
N ASP A 87 5.83 -15.99 0.67
CA ASP A 87 5.63 -17.11 -0.23
C ASP A 87 4.26 -17.08 -0.87
N SER A 88 4.21 -17.48 -2.15
CA SER A 88 2.98 -17.54 -2.93
C SER A 88 1.93 -18.48 -2.33
N ALA A 89 2.34 -19.53 -1.61
CA ALA A 89 1.43 -20.45 -0.94
C ALA A 89 0.71 -19.77 0.24
N CYS A 90 1.46 -19.12 1.14
CA CYS A 90 0.91 -18.34 2.24
C CYS A 90 0.04 -17.19 1.71
N HIS A 91 0.50 -16.47 0.68
CA HIS A 91 -0.29 -15.38 0.09
C HIS A 91 -1.61 -15.86 -0.51
N ARG A 92 -1.64 -17.03 -1.17
CA ARG A 92 -2.88 -17.62 -1.68
C ARG A 92 -3.82 -18.04 -0.57
N GLN A 93 -3.31 -18.58 0.52
CA GLN A 93 -4.12 -18.90 1.69
C GLN A 93 -4.78 -17.65 2.28
N LEU A 94 -4.03 -16.55 2.40
CA LEU A 94 -4.52 -15.30 2.99
C LEU A 94 -5.48 -14.51 2.10
N THR A 95 -5.28 -14.54 0.78
CA THR A 95 -5.92 -13.58 -0.15
C THR A 95 -6.64 -14.23 -1.33
N GLY A 96 -6.47 -15.54 -1.52
CA GLY A 96 -6.90 -16.25 -2.73
C GLY A 96 -6.07 -15.94 -3.98
N ARG A 97 -4.96 -15.18 -3.88
CA ARG A 97 -4.15 -14.73 -5.03
C ARG A 97 -2.66 -15.02 -4.82
N ASP A 98 -1.92 -15.11 -5.92
CA ASP A 98 -0.44 -15.15 -5.90
C ASP A 98 0.13 -13.73 -5.73
N ASN A 99 1.37 -13.61 -5.22
CA ASN A 99 2.10 -12.35 -5.02
C ASN A 99 3.19 -12.08 -6.06
N THR A 100 3.37 -12.93 -7.07
CA THR A 100 4.37 -12.72 -8.13
C THR A 100 4.23 -11.34 -8.78
N LEU A 101 3.02 -10.97 -9.18
CA LEU A 101 2.75 -9.66 -9.80
C LEU A 101 2.94 -8.50 -8.82
N ILE A 102 2.61 -8.70 -7.54
CA ILE A 102 2.80 -7.70 -6.48
C ILE A 102 4.30 -7.39 -6.32
N LYS A 103 5.15 -8.43 -6.27
CA LYS A 103 6.61 -8.26 -6.20
C LYS A 103 7.18 -7.56 -7.44
N GLN A 104 6.61 -7.84 -8.62
CA GLN A 104 6.95 -7.13 -9.86
C GLN A 104 6.55 -5.66 -9.78
N SER A 105 5.34 -5.34 -9.32
CA SER A 105 4.87 -3.97 -9.11
C SER A 105 5.73 -3.18 -8.13
N ILE A 106 6.12 -3.80 -7.00
CA ILE A 106 7.03 -3.20 -6.02
C ILE A 106 8.38 -2.87 -6.68
N THR A 107 8.95 -3.82 -7.43
CA THR A 107 10.24 -3.65 -8.12
C THR A 107 10.14 -2.56 -9.19
N PHE A 108 9.07 -2.55 -9.98
CA PHE A 108 8.83 -1.56 -11.02
C PHE A 108 8.69 -0.16 -10.43
N LEU A 109 7.78 0.03 -9.47
CA LEU A 109 7.50 1.34 -8.88
C LEU A 109 8.70 1.88 -8.09
N SER A 110 9.44 1.03 -7.39
CA SER A 110 10.69 1.47 -6.74
C SER A 110 11.74 1.91 -7.77
N GLY A 111 11.91 1.17 -8.87
CA GLY A 111 12.80 1.57 -9.96
C GLY A 111 12.40 2.87 -10.67
N GLN A 112 11.12 3.25 -10.61
CA GLN A 112 10.61 4.54 -11.11
C GLN A 112 10.63 5.65 -10.04
N GLY A 113 11.06 5.38 -8.80
CA GLY A 113 10.98 6.32 -7.70
C GLY A 113 9.55 6.68 -7.29
N LYS A 114 8.59 5.79 -7.55
CA LYS A 114 7.15 5.98 -7.30
C LYS A 114 6.58 5.04 -6.25
N LEU A 115 7.37 4.13 -5.69
CA LEU A 115 6.97 3.39 -4.50
C LEU A 115 7.17 4.26 -3.27
N ALA A 116 6.10 4.86 -2.77
CA ALA A 116 6.14 5.78 -1.64
C ALA A 116 6.18 5.05 -0.29
N GLU A 117 5.56 3.87 -0.20
CA GLU A 117 5.56 3.06 1.02
C GLU A 117 5.36 1.59 0.65
N LEU A 118 6.10 0.70 1.30
CA LEU A 118 5.82 -0.73 1.31
C LEU A 118 5.18 -1.10 2.65
N ARG A 119 4.04 -1.78 2.61
CA ARG A 119 3.26 -2.14 3.80
C ARG A 119 3.32 -3.64 4.05
N LEU A 120 3.61 -4.00 5.29
CA LEU A 120 3.57 -5.37 5.79
C LEU A 120 2.54 -5.44 6.92
N LEU A 121 1.49 -6.24 6.75
CA LEU A 121 0.50 -6.48 7.81
C LEU A 121 0.94 -7.68 8.64
N VAL A 122 1.26 -7.46 9.91
CA VAL A 122 1.63 -8.50 10.87
C VAL A 122 0.35 -9.15 11.40
N ILE A 123 0.17 -10.43 11.08
CA ILE A 123 -0.93 -11.26 11.57
C ILE A 123 -0.33 -12.49 12.27
N PRO A 124 -0.40 -12.59 13.61
CA PRO A 124 0.28 -13.66 14.34
C PRO A 124 -0.15 -15.05 13.85
N GLY A 125 0.84 -15.85 13.47
CA GLY A 125 0.63 -17.22 12.98
C GLY A 125 0.07 -17.35 11.56
N GLN A 126 -0.29 -16.24 10.88
CA GLN A 126 -0.89 -16.29 9.53
C GLN A 126 0.04 -15.81 8.42
N VAL A 127 1.04 -14.98 8.74
CA VAL A 127 2.07 -14.50 7.79
C VAL A 127 3.42 -15.18 8.01
N ASP A 128 4.21 -15.24 6.94
CA ASP A 128 5.45 -16.00 6.84
C ASP A 128 6.72 -15.13 6.79
N TYR A 129 6.61 -13.82 7.04
CA TYR A 129 7.72 -12.88 6.91
C TYR A 129 8.98 -13.30 7.70
N LEU A 130 8.80 -13.78 8.94
CA LEU A 130 9.91 -14.22 9.79
C LEU A 130 10.59 -15.49 9.25
N GLN A 131 9.82 -16.38 8.62
CA GLN A 131 10.34 -17.62 8.02
C GLN A 131 11.23 -17.30 6.81
N HIS A 132 10.93 -16.22 6.10
CA HIS A 132 11.64 -15.76 4.91
C HIS A 132 12.39 -14.45 5.11
N ILE A 133 12.80 -14.15 6.35
CA ILE A 133 13.29 -12.83 6.74
C ILE A 133 14.50 -12.36 5.92
N ASP A 134 15.43 -13.25 5.58
CA ASP A 134 16.61 -12.91 4.78
C ASP A 134 16.22 -12.50 3.35
N ALA A 135 15.28 -13.24 2.76
CA ALA A 135 14.81 -12.98 1.40
C ALA A 135 13.95 -11.70 1.34
N LEU A 136 13.09 -11.50 2.34
CA LEU A 136 12.28 -10.30 2.51
C LEU A 136 13.17 -9.06 2.68
N ALA A 137 14.13 -9.08 3.61
CA ALA A 137 15.01 -7.94 3.83
C ALA A 137 15.87 -7.64 2.59
N ALA A 138 16.41 -8.66 1.92
CA ALA A 138 17.14 -8.47 0.68
C ALA A 138 16.28 -7.86 -0.44
N PHE A 139 15.00 -8.24 -0.50
CA PHE A 139 14.05 -7.67 -1.46
C PHE A 139 13.77 -6.20 -1.18
N ILE A 140 13.45 -5.85 0.07
CA ILE A 140 13.22 -4.46 0.50
C ILE A 140 14.43 -3.60 0.16
N LYS A 141 15.64 -4.05 0.48
CA LYS A 141 16.87 -3.28 0.20
C LYS A 141 17.12 -3.07 -1.30
N ARG A 142 16.75 -4.03 -2.15
CA ARG A 142 16.82 -3.87 -3.60
C ARG A 142 15.81 -2.86 -4.13
N SER A 143 14.72 -2.63 -3.41
CA SER A 143 13.75 -1.57 -3.72
C SER A 143 14.19 -0.17 -3.30
N GLY A 144 15.40 0.01 -2.78
CA GLY A 144 15.95 1.30 -2.37
C GLY A 144 15.55 1.70 -0.94
N ASP A 145 15.66 2.99 -0.63
CA ASP A 145 15.29 3.55 0.68
C ASP A 145 13.78 3.86 0.76
N VAL A 146 12.97 2.83 0.51
CA VAL A 146 11.51 2.94 0.59
C VAL A 146 11.08 2.75 2.05
N PRO A 147 10.26 3.64 2.62
CA PRO A 147 9.69 3.44 3.94
C PRO A 147 8.88 2.14 4.02
N VAL A 148 9.16 1.34 5.04
CA VAL A 148 8.45 0.09 5.31
C VAL A 148 7.51 0.29 6.49
N ARG A 149 6.21 0.34 6.23
CA ARG A 149 5.20 0.39 7.28
C ARG A 149 4.86 -1.01 7.75
N LEU A 150 5.04 -1.23 9.05
CA LEU A 150 4.52 -2.40 9.74
C LEU A 150 3.14 -2.03 10.30
N ASN A 151 2.12 -2.78 9.89
CA ASN A 151 0.76 -2.65 10.40
C ASN A 151 0.48 -3.82 11.35
N ALA A 152 -0.24 -3.55 12.44
CA ALA A 152 -0.73 -4.59 13.34
C ALA A 152 -2.13 -5.02 12.91
N PHE A 153 -2.37 -6.34 12.87
CA PHE A 153 -3.72 -6.87 12.69
C PHE A 153 -4.56 -6.66 13.94
N HIS A 154 -5.81 -6.24 13.75
CA HIS A 154 -6.79 -6.10 14.82
C HIS A 154 -8.04 -6.90 14.45
N ALA A 155 -8.48 -7.81 15.32
CA ALA A 155 -9.68 -8.62 15.07
C ALA A 155 -10.98 -7.77 15.07
N HIS A 156 -10.94 -6.54 15.60
CA HIS A 156 -12.10 -5.66 15.63
C HIS A 156 -12.56 -5.25 14.22
N GLY A 157 -13.83 -5.48 13.90
CA GLY A 157 -14.41 -5.16 12.59
C GLY A 157 -14.05 -6.15 11.47
N VAL A 158 -13.40 -7.26 11.79
CA VAL A 158 -13.06 -8.33 10.86
C VAL A 158 -14.22 -9.33 10.73
N TYR A 159 -14.41 -9.86 9.52
CA TYR A 159 -15.44 -10.84 9.19
C TYR A 159 -14.81 -12.13 8.65
N GLY A 160 -15.60 -13.20 8.58
CA GLY A 160 -15.16 -14.49 8.02
C GLY A 160 -14.24 -15.25 8.97
N GLU A 161 -13.31 -16.04 8.42
CA GLU A 161 -12.37 -16.87 9.19
C GLU A 161 -11.38 -16.05 10.03
N ALA A 162 -11.06 -14.84 9.57
CA ALA A 162 -10.10 -13.98 10.23
C ALA A 162 -10.59 -13.37 11.55
N LYS A 163 -11.88 -13.49 11.85
CA LYS A 163 -12.47 -13.02 13.12
C LYS A 163 -11.88 -13.73 14.34
N ASP A 164 -11.45 -14.98 14.15
CA ASP A 164 -10.93 -15.86 15.21
C ASP A 164 -9.40 -15.81 15.28
N TRP A 165 -8.75 -14.99 14.44
CA TRP A 165 -7.31 -14.78 14.48
C TRP A 165 -6.92 -13.82 15.62
N PRO A 166 -5.78 -14.05 16.30
CA PRO A 166 -5.31 -13.15 17.34
C PRO A 166 -4.91 -11.78 16.76
N SER A 167 -5.26 -10.70 17.46
CA SER A 167 -4.69 -9.37 17.18
C SER A 167 -3.18 -9.39 17.37
N ALA A 168 -2.44 -8.64 16.55
CA ALA A 168 -1.02 -8.47 16.71
C ALA A 168 -0.70 -7.58 17.92
N THR A 169 0.24 -8.04 18.74
CA THR A 169 0.76 -7.31 19.88
C THR A 169 1.92 -6.40 19.47
N PRO A 170 2.32 -5.43 20.34
CA PRO A 170 3.58 -4.70 20.15
C PRO A 170 4.79 -5.63 19.98
N GLU A 171 4.84 -6.73 20.74
CA GLU A 171 5.94 -7.70 20.68
C GLU A 171 6.03 -8.38 19.30
N ASP A 172 4.89 -8.73 18.68
CA ASP A 172 4.87 -9.33 17.34
C ASP A 172 5.49 -8.39 16.28
N VAL A 173 5.14 -7.11 16.36
CA VAL A 173 5.64 -6.08 15.42
C VAL A 173 7.10 -5.74 15.70
N GLU A 174 7.47 -5.58 16.97
CA GLU A 174 8.84 -5.29 17.39
C GLU A 174 9.79 -6.43 17.02
N HIS A 175 9.34 -7.69 17.15
CA HIS A 175 10.13 -8.83 16.73
C HIS A 175 10.40 -8.78 15.22
N LEU A 176 9.39 -8.59 14.37
CA LEU A 176 9.62 -8.44 12.93
C LEU A 176 10.54 -7.25 12.62
N ALA A 177 10.32 -6.10 13.26
CA ALA A 177 11.13 -4.91 13.07
C ALA A 177 12.60 -5.12 13.42
N GLN A 178 12.89 -5.76 14.57
CA GLN A 178 14.25 -6.08 14.97
C GLN A 178 14.92 -6.97 13.94
N ARG A 179 14.23 -8.02 13.47
CA ARG A 179 14.78 -8.97 12.50
C ARG A 179 15.05 -8.30 11.15
N LEU A 180 14.26 -7.31 10.75
CA LEU A 180 14.50 -6.48 9.57
C LEU A 180 15.72 -5.55 9.76
N ARG A 181 15.83 -4.86 10.90
CA ARG A 181 16.96 -3.97 11.23
C ARG A 181 18.29 -4.69 11.28
N GLU A 182 18.32 -5.90 11.84
CA GLU A 182 19.52 -6.76 11.85
C GLU A 182 20.06 -7.06 10.43
N ARG A 183 19.23 -6.86 9.39
CA ARG A 183 19.59 -7.03 7.98
C ARG A 183 19.78 -5.70 7.23
N GLY A 184 19.72 -4.58 7.94
CA GLY A 184 19.88 -3.22 7.42
C GLY A 184 18.65 -2.68 6.70
N VAL A 185 17.45 -3.04 7.18
CA VAL A 185 16.19 -2.37 6.81
C VAL A 185 15.80 -1.48 8.00
N ASP A 186 16.19 -0.20 7.93
CA ASP A 186 16.08 0.71 9.07
C ASP A 186 14.93 1.72 8.98
N ASN A 187 14.48 2.03 7.75
CA ASN A 187 13.38 2.95 7.47
C ASN A 187 12.02 2.29 7.75
N LEU A 188 11.75 2.03 9.03
CA LEU A 188 10.54 1.34 9.51
C LEU A 188 9.57 2.33 10.14
N ILE A 189 8.31 2.26 9.71
CA ILE A 189 7.18 3.00 10.30
C ILE A 189 6.33 2.01 11.09
N PHE A 190 6.02 2.35 12.34
CA PHE A 190 5.27 1.48 13.26
C PHE A 190 3.78 1.79 13.24
N PRO A 191 2.92 0.85 13.70
CA PRO A 191 1.50 1.11 13.90
C PRO A 191 1.29 2.30 14.83
N ALA A 192 0.30 3.14 14.50
CA ALA A 192 -0.07 4.25 15.37
C ALA A 192 -0.79 3.77 16.66
N LEU A 193 -1.46 2.62 16.59
CA LEU A 193 -2.24 2.03 17.67
C LEU A 193 -2.09 0.52 17.66
N TYR A 194 -2.10 -0.07 18.86
CA TYR A 194 -2.25 -1.51 19.08
C TYR A 194 -3.59 -1.69 19.80
N LEU A 195 -4.64 -2.02 19.04
CA LEU A 195 -6.02 -2.19 19.52
C LEU A 195 -6.34 -3.64 19.86
#